data_AF-D9XRG6-F1
#
_entry.id   AF-D9XRG6-F1
#
_cell.length_a   1.000
_cell.length_b   1.000
_cell.length_c   1.000
_cell.angle_alpha   90.00
_cell.angle_beta   90.00
_cell.angle_gamma   90.00
#
_symmetry.space_group_name_H-M   'P 1'
#
loop_
_entity.id
_entity.type
_entity.pdbx_description
1 polymer ?
#
loop_
_entity_poly.entity_id
_entity_poly.type
_entity_poly.pdbx_seq_one_letter_code
_entity_poly.pdbx_strand_id
1 'polypeptide(L)' 'MIREAPRRLFFTLMNELRTGVHVRRPEVRILRGAEIRVEADRDLPYGTDGEVDATLPVTARVLPGALRVLY' A
#
# COMPACT_ATOMS: atom_id res chain seq x y z
N MET A 1 -3.00 -2.89 5.89
CA MET A 1 -4.47 -2.79 5.80
C MET A 1 -4.96 -2.01 7.00
N ILE A 2 -5.67 -0.89 6.79
CA ILE A 2 -6.28 -0.07 7.87
C ILE A 2 -7.65 -0.68 8.17
N ARG A 3 -7.96 -0.97 9.45
CA ARG A 3 -9.31 -1.35 9.88
C ARG A 3 -10.26 -0.15 9.79
N GLU A 4 -11.57 -0.37 9.92
CA GLU A 4 -12.52 0.71 10.09
C GLU A 4 -12.05 1.64 11.23
N ALA A 5 -11.90 2.92 10.93
CA ALA A 5 -11.27 3.89 11.79
C ALA A 5 -12.01 5.23 11.73
N PRO A 6 -12.03 6.01 12.83
CA PRO A 6 -12.69 7.31 12.81
C PRO A 6 -11.98 8.24 11.83
N ARG A 7 -12.73 9.06 11.08
CA ARG A 7 -12.17 9.99 10.06
C ARG A 7 -11.05 10.87 10.60
N ARG A 8 -11.12 11.28 11.88
CA ARG A 8 -10.06 12.07 12.55
C ARG A 8 -8.71 11.35 12.63
N LEU A 9 -8.70 10.01 12.67
CA LEU A 9 -7.48 9.21 12.68
C LEU A 9 -6.65 9.45 11.41
N PHE A 10 -7.30 9.79 10.29
CA PHE A 10 -6.61 10.13 9.05
C PHE A 10 -5.56 11.23 9.27
N PHE A 11 -5.94 12.34 9.91
CA PHE A 11 -5.01 13.44 10.16
C PHE A 11 -3.87 13.03 11.09
N THR A 12 -4.18 12.23 12.12
CA THR A 12 -3.15 11.72 13.01
C THR A 12 -2.21 10.74 12.30
N LEU A 13 -2.69 9.94 11.33
CA LEU A 13 -1.86 9.07 10.48
C LEU A 13 -0.95 9.91 9.58
N MET A 14 -1.48 10.94 8.91
CA MET A 14 -0.70 11.81 8.02
C MET A 14 0.46 12.48 8.75
N ASN A 15 0.24 12.97 9.97
CA ASN A 15 1.31 13.57 10.78
C ASN A 15 2.40 12.56 11.18
N GLU A 16 2.03 11.30 11.43
CA GLU A 16 2.97 10.23 11.80
C GLU A 16 3.75 9.64 10.62
N LEU A 17 3.32 9.89 9.36
CA LEU A 17 4.11 9.52 8.18
C LEU A 17 5.49 10.16 8.22
N ARG A 18 5.56 11.43 8.67
CA ARG A 18 6.81 12.21 8.75
C ARG A 18 7.90 11.55 9.60
N THR A 19 7.51 10.85 10.66
CA THR A 19 8.43 10.21 11.61
C THR A 19 8.46 8.68 11.48
N GLY A 20 7.65 8.12 10.58
CA GLY A 20 7.54 6.68 10.37
C GLY A 20 6.81 5.92 11.48
N VAL A 21 6.28 6.58 12.51
CA VAL A 21 5.71 5.89 13.69
C VAL A 21 4.33 5.27 13.45
N HIS A 22 3.67 5.64 12.35
CA HIS A 22 2.36 5.12 11.92
C HIS A 22 2.33 3.59 11.76
N VAL A 23 3.47 2.97 11.47
CA VAL A 23 3.59 1.51 11.31
C VAL A 23 3.36 0.74 12.62
N ARG A 24 3.43 1.41 13.78
CA ARG A 24 3.24 0.79 15.10
C ARG A 24 1.78 0.79 15.57
N ARG A 25 0.87 1.37 14.79
CA ARG A 25 -0.53 1.50 15.17
C ARG A 25 -1.30 0.18 15.06
N PRO A 26 -2.28 -0.06 15.94
CA PRO A 26 -3.09 -1.28 15.90
C PRO A 26 -3.94 -1.38 14.63
N GLU A 27 -4.27 -0.26 14.00
CA GLU A 27 -5.00 -0.25 12.73
C GLU A 27 -4.11 -0.69 11.56
N VAL A 28 -2.78 -0.67 11.68
CA VAL A 28 -1.86 -0.98 10.59
C VAL A 28 -1.37 -2.42 10.68
N ARG A 29 -1.77 -3.24 9.70
CA ARG A 29 -1.17 -4.56 9.46
C ARG A 29 -0.13 -4.51 8.33
N ILE A 30 1.07 -5.02 8.61
CA ILE A 30 2.16 -5.20 7.66
C ILE A 30 2.22 -6.66 7.24
N LEU A 31 2.26 -6.89 5.92
CA LEU A 31 2.45 -8.20 5.31
C LEU A 31 3.66 -8.12 4.37
N ARG A 32 4.38 -9.22 4.19
CA ARG A 32 5.49 -9.34 3.24
C ARG A 32 5.33 -10.65 2.48
N GLY A 33 5.45 -10.60 1.15
CA GLY A 33 5.35 -11.76 0.27
C GLY A 33 6.03 -11.47 -1.07
N ALA A 34 6.49 -12.52 -1.75
CA ALA A 34 7.08 -12.40 -3.09
C ALA A 34 6.01 -12.18 -4.17
N GLU A 35 4.79 -12.62 -3.92
CA GLU A 35 3.61 -12.39 -4.75
C GLU A 35 2.43 -11.97 -3.85
N ILE A 36 1.71 -10.92 -4.24
CA ILE A 36 0.57 -10.37 -3.51
C ILE A 36 -0.56 -10.12 -4.50
N ARG A 37 -1.73 -10.69 -4.22
CA ARG A 37 -2.97 -10.41 -4.94
C ARG A 37 -3.83 -9.44 -4.13
N VAL A 38 -4.34 -8.40 -4.79
CA VAL A 38 -5.28 -7.44 -4.21
C VAL A 38 -6.53 -7.41 -5.08
N GLU A 39 -7.68 -7.54 -4.44
CA GLU A 39 -8.99 -7.56 -5.10
C GLU A 39 -10.05 -6.87 -4.23
N ALA A 40 -11.14 -6.45 -4.87
CA ALA A 40 -12.28 -5.83 -4.23
C ALA A 40 -13.57 -6.32 -4.92
N ASP A 41 -14.69 -6.21 -4.22
CA ASP A 41 -16.04 -6.53 -4.67
C ASP A 41 -16.67 -5.43 -5.56
N ARG A 42 -15.92 -4.36 -5.81
CA ARG A 42 -16.30 -3.21 -6.64
C ARG A 42 -15.15 -2.77 -7.52
N ASP A 43 -15.47 -2.09 -8.61
CA ASP A 43 -14.47 -1.41 -9.44
C ASP A 43 -13.74 -0.38 -8.60
N LEU A 44 -12.47 -0.68 -8.30
CA LEU A 44 -11.61 0.19 -7.51
C LEU A 44 -10.37 0.53 -8.35
N PRO A 45 -10.17 1.80 -8.72
CA PRO A 45 -8.94 2.24 -9.35
C PRO A 45 -7.74 1.95 -8.44
N TYR A 46 -6.64 1.48 -9.04
CA TYR A 46 -5.37 1.35 -8.35
C TYR A 46 -4.31 2.19 -9.07
N GLY A 47 -3.36 2.72 -8.29
CA GLY A 47 -2.25 3.48 -8.83
C GLY A 47 -0.88 2.86 -8.55
N THR A 48 0.06 3.11 -9.46
CA THR A 48 1.47 2.69 -9.37
C THR A 48 2.36 3.83 -9.84
N ASP A 49 3.40 4.14 -9.06
CA ASP A 49 4.42 5.13 -9.40
C ASP A 49 3.90 6.54 -9.76
N GLY A 50 2.71 6.90 -9.28
CA GLY A 50 2.07 8.20 -9.52
C GLY A 50 0.93 8.17 -10.55
N GLU A 51 0.79 7.08 -11.31
CA GLU A 51 -0.24 6.89 -12.34
C GLU A 51 -1.43 6.08 -11.80
N VAL A 52 -2.64 6.28 -12.35
CA VAL A 52 -3.90 5.61 -11.90
C VAL A 52 -4.71 5.13 -13.11
N ASP A 53 -4.10 4.29 -13.94
CA ASP A 53 -4.63 3.91 -15.25
C ASP A 53 -5.29 2.52 -15.28
N ALA A 54 -5.50 1.89 -14.13
CA ALA A 54 -6.00 0.53 -14.04
C ALA A 54 -6.92 0.32 -12.83
N THR A 55 -7.69 -0.77 -12.87
CA THR A 55 -8.62 -1.18 -11.82
C THR A 55 -8.26 -2.55 -11.26
N LEU A 56 -8.69 -2.84 -10.03
CA LEU A 56 -8.55 -4.17 -9.43
C LEU A 56 -9.32 -5.24 -10.23
N PRO A 57 -8.86 -6.52 -10.21
CA PRO A 57 -7.79 -7.07 -9.37
C PRO A 57 -6.39 -6.83 -9.93
N VAL A 58 -5.40 -6.76 -9.04
CA VAL A 58 -3.97 -6.71 -9.38
C VAL A 58 -3.19 -7.82 -8.69
N THR A 59 -2.22 -8.40 -9.40
CA THR A 59 -1.24 -9.33 -8.82
C THR A 59 0.14 -8.74 -9.00
N ALA A 60 0.77 -8.38 -7.88
CA ALA A 60 2.13 -7.84 -7.84
C ALA A 60 3.11 -8.95 -7.49
N ARG A 61 4.21 -9.05 -8.26
CA ARG A 61 5.27 -10.04 -8.02
C ARG A 61 6.64 -9.37 -8.02
N VAL A 62 7.46 -9.71 -7.03
CA VAL A 62 8.86 -9.29 -6.96
C VAL A 62 9.66 -10.04 -8.02
N LEU A 63 10.46 -9.32 -8.79
CA LEU A 63 11.43 -9.88 -9.75
C LEU A 63 12.86 -9.61 -9.24
N PRO A 64 13.49 -10.54 -8.51
CA PRO A 64 14.82 -10.33 -7.96
C PRO A 64 15.85 -10.11 -9.08
N GLY A 65 16.66 -9.05 -8.98
CA GLY A 65 17.72 -8.76 -9.95
C GLY A 65 17.23 -8.41 -11.36
N ALA A 66 15.98 -7.93 -11.50
CA ALA A 66 15.39 -7.63 -12.80
C ALA A 66 16.13 -6.53 -13.59
N LEU A 67 16.81 -5.61 -12.90
CA LEU A 67 17.50 -4.48 -13.50
C LEU A 67 18.92 -4.34 -12.95
N ARG A 68 19.86 -3.97 -13.82
CA ARG A 68 21.18 -3.48 -13.44
C ARG A 68 21.15 -1.97 -13.41
N VAL A 69 21.39 -1.40 -12.24
CA VAL A 69 21.29 0.05 -12.02
C VAL A 69 22.70 0.62 -11.81
N LEU A 70 22.98 1.77 -12.42
CA LEU A 70 24.14 2.60 -12.07
C LEU A 70 23.74 3.46 -10.88
N TYR A 71 24.49 3.36 -9.78
CA TYR A 71 24.22 4.05 -8.52
C TYR A 71 25.28 5.12 -8.25
#